data_AF-A0A434FCL3-F1
#
_entry.id   AF-A0A434FCL3-F1
#
_cell.length_a   1.000
_cell.length_b   1.000
_cell.length_c   1.000
_cell.angle_alpha   90.00
_cell.angle_beta   90.00
_cell.angle_gamma   90.00
#
_symmetry.space_group_name_H-M   'P 1'
#
loop_
_entity.id
_entity.type
_entity.pdbx_description
1 polymer ?
#
loop_
_entity_poly.entity_id
_entity_poly.type
_entity_poly.pdbx_seq_one_letter_code
_entity_poly.pdbx_strand_id
1 'polypeptide(L)' 'PEARAFVEGIHALKRMAQPLEIARSALYLASDASSFTTGTALFADGGVSINRT' A
#
# COMPACT_ATOMS: atom_id res chain seq x y z
N PRO A 1 -6.42 -20.09 -6.43
CA PRO A 1 -6.93 -19.96 -5.04
C PRO A 1 -5.77 -19.87 -4.03
N GLU A 2 -4.85 -20.83 -4.07
CA GLU A 2 -3.66 -20.86 -3.22
C GLU A 2 -2.74 -19.64 -3.43
N ALA A 3 -2.45 -19.27 -4.68
CA ALA A 3 -1.66 -18.08 -4.99
C ALA A 3 -2.27 -16.80 -4.40
N ARG A 4 -3.60 -16.67 -4.41
CA ARG A 4 -4.28 -15.49 -3.83
C ARG A 4 -4.18 -15.49 -2.31
N ALA A 5 -4.40 -16.63 -1.66
CA ALA A 5 -4.26 -16.76 -0.21
C ALA A 5 -2.82 -16.49 0.26
N PHE A 6 -1.82 -16.94 -0.50
CA PHE A 6 -0.42 -16.60 -0.26
C PHE A 6 -0.19 -15.08 -0.34
N VAL A 7 -0.64 -14.44 -1.41
CA VAL A 7 -0.48 -12.98 -1.59
C VAL A 7 -1.21 -12.21 -0.48
N GLU A 8 -2.42 -12.62 -0.11
CA GLU A 8 -3.12 -12.01 1.03
C GLU A 8 -2.32 -12.20 2.33
N GLY A 9 -1.73 -13.38 2.55
CA GLY A 9 -0.92 -13.72 3.72
C GLY A 9 0.35 -12.88 3.89
N ILE A 10 1.03 -12.49 2.80
CA ILE A 10 2.26 -11.68 2.90
C ILE A 10 1.98 -10.22 3.28
N HIS A 11 0.75 -9.72 3.11
CA HIS A 11 0.36 -8.40 3.59
C HIS A 11 0.09 -8.44 5.10
N ALA A 12 0.51 -7.42 5.84
CA ALA A 12 0.16 -7.29 7.27
C ALA A 12 -1.36 -7.20 7.47
N LEU A 13 -2.07 -6.59 6.52
CA LEU A 13 -3.54 -6.48 6.52
C LEU A 13 -4.28 -7.76 6.12
N LYS A 14 -3.57 -8.83 5.74
CA LYS A 14 -4.14 -10.14 5.37
C LYS A 14 -5.20 -10.07 4.26
N ARG A 15 -5.06 -9.11 3.34
CA ARG A 15 -5.96 -8.92 2.20
C ARG A 15 -5.25 -8.18 1.06
N MET A 16 -5.82 -8.31 -0.14
CA MET A 16 -5.47 -7.46 -1.27
C MET A 16 -5.94 -6.02 -1.05
N ALA A 17 -5.16 -5.06 -1.54
CA ALA A 17 -5.59 -3.69 -1.68
C ALA A 17 -6.76 -3.59 -2.67
N GLN A 18 -7.73 -2.74 -2.35
CA GLN A 18 -8.70 -2.27 -3.33
C GLN A 18 -8.02 -1.24 -4.24
N PRO A 19 -8.38 -1.16 -5.55
CA PRO A 19 -7.77 -0.19 -6.46
C PRO A 19 -7.82 1.26 -5.95
N LEU A 20 -8.89 1.61 -5.23
CA LEU A 20 -9.10 2.94 -4.68
C LEU A 20 -8.11 3.28 -3.55
N GLU A 21 -7.59 2.30 -2.83
CA GLU A 21 -6.57 2.53 -1.80
C GLU A 21 -5.26 3.00 -2.43
N ILE A 22 -4.84 2.38 -3.54
CA ILE A 22 -3.66 2.78 -4.31
C ILE A 22 -3.87 4.16 -4.95
N ALA A 23 -5.04 4.38 -5.58
CA ALA A 23 -5.37 5.65 -6.21
C ALA A 23 -5.38 6.82 -5.23
N ARG A 24 -5.84 6.60 -3.99
CA ARG A 24 -5.83 7.63 -2.93
C ARG A 24 -4.43 7.97 -2.46
N SER A 25 -3.52 7.01 -2.35
CA SER A 25 -2.11 7.27 -2.04
C SER A 25 -1.43 8.11 -3.14
N ALA A 26 -1.69 7.79 -4.41
CA ALA A 26 -1.22 8.58 -5.53
C ALA A 26 -1.84 9.99 -5.55
N LEU A 27 -3.15 10.10 -5.30
CA LEU A 27 -3.86 11.37 -5.22
C LEU A 27 -3.32 12.25 -4.09
N TYR A 28 -3.02 11.69 -2.92
CA TYR A 28 -2.38 12.41 -1.82
C TYR A 28 -1.08 13.07 -2.30
N LEU A 29 -0.18 12.31 -2.93
CA LEU A 29 1.09 12.81 -3.46
C LEU A 29 0.94 13.84 -4.59
N ALA A 30 -0.18 13.79 -5.31
CA ALA A 30 -0.49 14.74 -6.39
C ALA A 30 -1.27 15.98 -5.91
N SER A 31 -1.57 16.08 -4.61
CA SER A 31 -2.42 17.14 -4.06
C SER A 31 -1.64 18.09 -3.16
N ASP A 32 -2.27 19.21 -2.81
CA ASP A 32 -1.70 20.17 -1.85
C ASP A 32 -1.49 19.58 -0.44
N ALA A 33 -2.14 18.45 -0.13
CA ALA A 33 -1.96 17.75 1.14
C ALA A 33 -0.53 17.19 1.32
N SER A 34 0.24 17.01 0.24
CA SER A 34 1.64 16.61 0.29
C SER A 34 2.61 17.78 0.09
N SER A 35 2.19 19.03 0.32
CA SER A 35 3.00 20.24 0.07
C SER A 35 4.37 20.29 0.76
N PHE A 36 4.57 19.49 1.82
CA PHE A 36 5.85 19.36 2.52
C PHE A 36 6.40 17.93 2.53
N THR A 37 5.89 17.05 1.66
CA THR A 37 6.34 15.67 1.52
C THR A 37 7.04 15.51 0.17
N THR A 38 8.36 15.39 0.21
CA THR A 38 9.19 15.20 -0.99
C THR A 38 10.37 14.28 -0.70
N GLY A 39 10.95 13.68 -1.74
CA GLY A 39 12.15 12.83 -1.64
C GLY A 39 11.98 11.52 -0.86
N THR A 40 10.73 11.08 -0.63
CA THR A 40 10.42 9.89 0.16
C THR A 40 9.61 8.87 -0.63
N ALA A 41 9.72 7.59 -0.27
CA ALA A 41 8.90 6.51 -0.78
C ALA A 41 7.67 6.31 0.12
N LEU A 42 6.47 6.54 -0.42
CA LEU A 42 5.22 6.23 0.25
C LEU A 42 4.78 4.79 -0.08
N PHE A 43 4.86 3.89 0.91
CA PHE A 43 4.44 2.50 0.73
C PHE A 43 2.92 2.37 0.83
N ALA A 44 2.28 1.99 -0.28
CA ALA A 44 0.87 1.62 -0.35
C ALA A 44 0.72 0.10 -0.57
N ASP A 45 1.28 -0.69 0.33
CA ASP A 45 1.54 -2.13 0.14
C ASP A 45 0.87 -3.02 1.20
N GLY A 46 -0.09 -2.49 1.96
CA GLY A 46 -0.75 -3.21 3.06
C GLY A 46 0.22 -3.79 4.11
N GLY A 47 1.43 -3.21 4.22
CA GLY A 47 2.45 -3.58 5.19
C GLY A 47 3.35 -4.74 4.77
N VAL A 48 3.37 -5.15 3.50
CA VAL A 48 4.27 -6.22 3.01
C VAL A 48 5.73 -5.92 3.35
N SER A 49 6.18 -4.67 3.21
CA SER A 49 7.57 -4.28 3.43
C SER A 49 8.10 -4.48 4.85
N ILE A 50 7.20 -4.64 5.84
CA ILE A 50 7.57 -4.85 7.25
C ILE A 50 7.10 -6.19 7.81
N ASN A 51 6.32 -6.95 7.03
CA ASN A 51 5.77 -8.22 7.48
C ASN A 51 6.84 -9.32 7.40
N ARG A 52 7.05 -10.04 8.51
CA ARG A 52 8.01 -11.15 8.63
C ARG A 52 7.35 -12.53 8.70
N THR A 53 6.03 -12.58 8.47
CA THR A 53 5.24 -13.82 8.48
C THR A 53 5.23 -14.52 7.14
#